data_AF-F0WKJ7-F1
#
_entry.id   AF-F0WKJ7-F1
#
_cell.length_a   1.000
_cell.length_b   1.000
_cell.length_c   1.000
_cell.angle_alpha   90.00
_cell.angle_beta   90.00
_cell.angle_gamma   90.00
#
_symmetry.space_group_name_H-M   'P 1'
#
loop_
_entity.id
_entity.type
_entity.pdbx_description
1 polymer ?
#
loop_
_entity_poly.entity_id
_entity_poly.type
_entity_poly.pdbx_seq_one_letter_code
_entity_poly.pdbx_strand_id
1 'polypeptide(L)'
;MTHRELWTPSRVLMGATDGIAYCQGIVEHFFGPLLYQKVLAWLHDILRYAKTEDDLLYILKELLETCARFGLKLNPNKCKFFERKTKCCGKIISGAGVSHFPEKVSVLVDMKFPTTPGQLQQFLCAVNGMRCNIPHYSKLTTPLYNVLEEGIRIAKSRKKVKVAKLVLESVG
;
A
#
# COMPACT_ATOMS: atom_id res chain seq x y z
N MET A 1 -25.32 1.74 15.79
CA MET A 1 -26.23 1.88 16.96
C MET A 1 -26.13 3.31 17.44
N THR A 2 -27.22 4.07 17.36
CA THR A 2 -27.29 5.40 17.98
C THR A 2 -28.04 5.28 19.30
N HIS A 3 -28.08 6.34 20.09
CA HIS A 3 -28.88 6.40 21.33
C HIS A 3 -30.40 6.31 21.09
N ARG A 4 -30.85 6.34 19.83
CA ARG A 4 -32.27 6.28 19.45
C ARG A 4 -32.63 4.97 18.76
N GLU A 5 -31.81 4.54 17.80
CA GLU A 5 -32.17 3.43 16.91
C GLU A 5 -30.97 2.64 16.41
N LEU A 6 -31.24 1.40 16.00
CA LEU A 6 -30.27 0.53 15.36
C LEU A 6 -30.38 0.65 13.84
N TRP A 7 -29.30 1.10 13.22
CA TRP A 7 -29.16 1.18 11.77
C TRP A 7 -28.26 0.06 11.28
N THR A 8 -28.74 -0.73 10.32
CA THR A 8 -27.98 -1.80 9.66
C THR A 8 -27.59 -1.34 8.24
N PRO A 9 -26.30 -1.40 7.88
CA PRO A 9 -25.84 -0.98 6.56
C PRO A 9 -26.31 -1.96 5.47
N SER A 10 -26.61 -1.43 4.29
CA SER A 10 -26.95 -2.22 3.09
C SER A 10 -25.76 -2.45 2.16
N ARG A 11 -24.55 -2.02 2.57
CA ARG A 11 -23.30 -2.08 1.83
C ARG A 11 -22.15 -2.41 2.79
N VAL A 12 -21.02 -2.81 2.24
CA VAL A 12 -19.81 -3.09 3.03
C VAL A 12 -19.43 -1.86 3.84
N LEU A 13 -19.24 -2.07 5.14
CA LEU A 13 -18.85 -1.02 6.07
C LEU A 13 -17.39 -0.64 5.88
N MET A 14 -17.14 0.67 5.89
CA MET A 14 -15.77 1.17 6.02
C MET A 14 -15.19 0.75 7.38
N GLY A 15 -13.96 0.24 7.38
CA GLY A 15 -13.29 -0.24 8.59
C GLY A 15 -13.62 -1.68 9.00
N ALA A 16 -14.48 -2.37 8.24
CA ALA A 16 -14.62 -3.82 8.39
C ALA A 16 -13.30 -4.52 8.06
N THR A 17 -12.91 -5.50 8.87
CA THR A 17 -11.62 -6.21 8.75
C THR A 17 -11.46 -6.89 7.38
N ASP A 18 -12.55 -7.42 6.84
CA ASP A 18 -12.63 -8.11 5.55
C ASP A 18 -13.07 -7.19 4.39
N GLY A 19 -13.51 -5.97 4.67
CA GLY A 19 -14.06 -5.06 3.65
C GLY A 19 -13.06 -4.73 2.54
N ILE A 20 -11.77 -4.63 2.87
CA ILE A 20 -10.69 -4.42 1.88
C ILE A 20 -10.58 -5.62 0.94
N ALA A 21 -10.56 -6.83 1.48
CA ALA A 21 -10.44 -8.06 0.69
C ALA A 21 -11.68 -8.26 -0.20
N TYR A 22 -12.87 -7.97 0.33
CA TYR A 22 -14.10 -7.98 -0.45
C TYR A 22 -14.04 -7.02 -1.63
N CYS A 23 -13.70 -5.74 -1.39
CA CYS A 23 -13.59 -4.74 -2.45
C CYS A 23 -12.58 -5.13 -3.52
N GLN A 24 -11.42 -5.67 -3.13
CA GLN A 24 -10.42 -6.17 -4.07
C GLN A 24 -10.95 -7.35 -4.89
N GLY A 25 -11.65 -8.31 -4.28
CA GLY A 25 -12.26 -9.44 -5.00
C GLY A 25 -13.30 -8.99 -6.03
N ILE A 26 -14.05 -7.92 -5.74
CA ILE A 26 -14.98 -7.30 -6.70
C ILE A 26 -14.23 -6.66 -7.88
N VAL A 27 -13.14 -5.94 -7.62
CA VAL A 27 -12.28 -5.35 -8.67
C VAL A 27 -11.68 -6.45 -9.55
N GLU A 28 -11.24 -7.56 -8.95
CA GLU A 28 -10.73 -8.73 -9.66
C GLU A 28 -11.81 -9.42 -10.48
N HIS A 29 -13.05 -9.46 -10.00
CA HIS A 29 -14.18 -9.96 -10.78
C HIS A 29 -14.45 -9.09 -12.02
N PHE A 30 -14.36 -7.76 -11.91
CA PHE A 30 -14.62 -6.84 -13.02
C PHE A 30 -13.51 -6.83 -14.07
N PHE A 31 -12.25 -6.86 -13.62
CA PHE A 31 -11.08 -6.67 -14.48
C PHE A 31 -10.24 -7.92 -14.69
N GLY A 32 -10.62 -9.07 -14.12
CA GLY A 32 -9.82 -10.30 -14.09
C GLY A 32 -9.07 -10.63 -15.38
N PRO A 33 -9.74 -10.69 -16.54
CA PRO A 33 -9.07 -10.99 -17.82
C PRO A 33 -8.03 -9.93 -18.26
N LEU A 34 -8.14 -8.69 -17.77
CA LEU A 34 -7.31 -7.55 -18.14
C LEU A 34 -6.22 -7.24 -17.10
N LEU A 35 -6.34 -7.80 -15.89
CA LEU A 35 -5.39 -7.58 -14.80
C LEU A 35 -3.99 -8.02 -15.20
N TYR A 36 -3.00 -7.21 -14.85
CA TYR A 36 -1.57 -7.40 -15.12
C TYR A 36 -1.16 -7.40 -16.60
N GLN A 37 -2.11 -7.36 -17.53
CA GLN A 37 -1.83 -7.21 -18.96
C GLN A 37 -2.00 -5.76 -19.42
N LYS A 38 -3.16 -5.16 -19.10
CA LYS A 38 -3.56 -3.82 -19.54
C LYS A 38 -4.12 -2.95 -18.41
N VAL A 39 -4.43 -3.58 -17.27
CA VAL A 39 -4.98 -2.94 -16.08
C VAL A 39 -4.13 -3.33 -14.88
N LEU A 40 -3.71 -2.35 -14.09
CA LEU A 40 -3.24 -2.56 -12.73
C LEU A 40 -4.29 -1.97 -11.80
N ALA A 41 -4.97 -2.82 -11.05
CA ALA A 41 -5.96 -2.38 -10.08
C ALA A 41 -5.58 -2.90 -8.69
N TRP A 42 -5.51 -1.98 -7.72
CA TRP A 42 -5.16 -2.29 -6.35
C TRP A 42 -6.02 -1.45 -5.41
N LEU A 43 -6.86 -2.13 -4.64
CA LEU A 43 -7.83 -1.53 -3.73
C LEU A 43 -8.73 -0.52 -4.45
N HIS A 44 -8.44 0.77 -4.32
CA HIS A 44 -9.22 1.86 -4.87
C HIS A 44 -8.58 2.51 -6.10
N ASP A 45 -7.33 2.15 -6.42
CA ASP A 45 -6.58 2.73 -7.53
C ASP A 45 -6.67 1.82 -8.76
N ILE A 46 -6.97 2.40 -9.92
CA ILE A 46 -6.97 1.72 -11.22
C ILE A 46 -6.05 2.48 -12.16
N LEU A 47 -5.10 1.77 -12.76
CA LEU A 47 -4.14 2.29 -13.72
C LEU A 47 -4.24 1.53 -15.04
N ARG A 48 -4.41 2.31 -16.11
CA ARG A 48 -4.28 1.85 -17.50
C ARG A 48 -3.03 2.49 -18.09
N TYR A 49 -2.31 1.76 -18.93
CA TYR A 49 -1.15 2.27 -19.66
C TYR A 49 -1.13 1.72 -21.08
N ALA A 50 -0.60 2.51 -22.00
CA ALA A 50 -0.46 2.19 -23.41
C ALA A 50 0.80 2.84 -24.00
N LYS A 51 1.25 2.36 -25.16
CA LYS A 51 2.41 2.91 -25.86
C LYS A 51 2.08 4.16 -26.67
N THR A 52 0.87 4.21 -27.24
CA THR A 52 0.37 5.31 -28.06
C THR A 52 -0.86 5.95 -27.42
N GLU A 53 -1.18 7.18 -27.83
CA GLU A 53 -2.35 7.89 -27.34
C GLU A 53 -3.66 7.28 -27.87
N ASP A 54 -3.66 6.79 -29.12
CA ASP A 54 -4.79 6.07 -29.70
C ASP A 54 -5.13 4.79 -28.93
N ASP A 55 -4.10 3.99 -28.58
CA ASP A 55 -4.26 2.82 -27.74
C ASP A 55 -4.79 3.21 -26.35
N LEU A 56 -4.31 4.34 -25.80
CA LEU A 56 -4.75 4.85 -24.50
C LEU A 56 -6.24 5.22 -24.51
N LEU A 57 -6.72 5.85 -25.57
CA LEU A 57 -8.14 6.17 -25.77
C LEU A 57 -8.99 4.91 -25.88
N TYR A 58 -8.54 3.91 -26.63
CA TYR A 58 -9.23 2.63 -26.76
C TYR A 58 -9.39 1.93 -25.40
N ILE A 59 -8.29 1.81 -24.64
CA ILE A 59 -8.33 1.15 -23.33
C ILE A 59 -9.10 1.95 -22.28
N LEU A 60 -9.13 3.28 -22.40
CA LEU A 60 -9.93 4.14 -21.54
C LEU A 60 -11.42 3.93 -21.79
N LYS A 61 -11.84 3.83 -23.06
CA LYS A 61 -13.22 3.51 -23.42
C LYS A 61 -13.65 2.17 -22.82
N GLU A 62 -12.84 1.13 -23.00
CA GLU A 62 -13.11 -0.21 -22.44
C GLU A 62 -13.22 -0.18 -20.90
N LEU A 63 -12.36 0.61 -20.23
CA LEU A 63 -12.43 0.81 -18.78
C LEU A 63 -13.77 1.42 -18.37
N LEU A 64 -14.16 2.53 -19.01
CA LEU A 64 -15.39 3.24 -18.68
C LEU A 64 -16.65 2.41 -18.97
N GLU A 65 -16.65 1.65 -20.06
CA GLU A 65 -17.73 0.71 -20.39
C GLU A 65 -17.84 -0.42 -19.35
N THR A 66 -16.71 -0.97 -18.91
CA THR A 66 -16.67 -1.97 -17.83
C THR A 66 -17.21 -1.37 -16.53
N CYS A 67 -16.76 -0.17 -16.16
CA CYS A 67 -17.25 0.53 -14.98
C CYS A 67 -18.76 0.76 -15.04
N ALA A 68 -19.28 1.23 -16.18
CA ALA A 68 -20.70 1.47 -16.39
C ALA A 68 -21.52 0.17 -16.28
N ARG A 69 -21.04 -0.92 -16.89
CA ARG A 69 -21.69 -2.23 -16.87
C ARG A 69 -21.87 -2.78 -15.45
N PHE A 70 -20.86 -2.63 -14.61
CA PHE A 70 -20.86 -3.13 -13.23
C PHE A 70 -21.31 -2.07 -12.20
N GLY A 71 -21.69 -0.87 -12.63
CA GLY A 71 -22.09 0.22 -11.74
C GLY A 71 -20.96 0.78 -10.86
N LEU A 72 -19.69 0.57 -11.25
CA LEU A 72 -18.54 1.12 -10.55
C LEU A 72 -18.41 2.62 -10.86
N LYS A 73 -18.46 3.46 -9.83
CA LYS A 73 -18.33 4.91 -9.95
C LYS A 73 -16.90 5.36 -9.71
N LEU A 74 -16.31 6.03 -10.70
CA LEU A 74 -15.03 6.71 -10.58
C LEU A 74 -15.25 8.14 -10.06
N ASN A 75 -14.28 8.67 -9.31
CA ASN A 75 -14.30 10.06 -8.86
C ASN A 75 -13.57 10.95 -9.88
N PRO A 76 -14.26 11.80 -10.66
CA PRO A 76 -13.64 12.57 -11.73
C PRO A 76 -12.52 13.50 -11.23
N ASN A 77 -12.66 14.06 -10.03
CA ASN A 77 -11.67 14.98 -9.45
C ASN A 77 -10.35 14.28 -9.10
N LYS A 78 -10.38 12.96 -8.92
CA LYS A 78 -9.19 12.14 -8.63
C LYS A 78 -8.63 11.45 -9.87
N CYS A 79 -9.39 11.36 -10.95
CA CYS A 79 -8.94 10.76 -12.19
C CYS A 79 -7.86 11.64 -12.85
N LYS A 80 -6.81 10.99 -13.34
CA LYS A 80 -5.73 11.61 -14.10
C LYS A 80 -5.64 10.90 -15.46
N PHE A 81 -5.59 11.68 -16.53
CA PHE A 81 -5.60 11.17 -17.90
C PHE A 81 -4.36 11.69 -18.64
N PHE A 82 -3.86 10.90 -19.59
CA PHE A 82 -2.73 11.26 -20.45
C PHE A 82 -1.43 11.67 -19.72
N GLU A 83 -1.23 11.17 -18.49
CA GLU A 83 -0.01 11.44 -17.73
C GLU A 83 1.13 10.52 -18.18
N ARG A 84 2.29 11.11 -18.53
CA ARG A 84 3.54 10.35 -18.77
C ARG A 84 4.20 9.86 -17.47
N LYS A 85 3.82 10.47 -16.35
CA LYS A 85 4.27 10.16 -14.99
C LYS A 85 3.09 10.36 -14.05
N THR A 86 2.66 9.29 -13.38
CA THR A 86 1.48 9.32 -12.51
C THR A 86 1.74 8.70 -11.15
N LYS A 87 0.94 9.10 -10.16
CA LYS A 87 0.94 8.54 -8.80
C LYS A 87 -0.12 7.44 -8.72
N CYS A 88 0.25 6.20 -8.42
CA CYS A 88 -0.67 5.07 -8.28
C CYS A 88 -0.14 4.04 -7.28
N CYS A 89 -1.01 3.45 -6.45
CA CYS A 89 -0.67 2.36 -5.51
C CYS A 89 0.51 2.72 -4.57
N GLY A 90 0.63 3.98 -4.19
CA GLY A 90 1.74 4.44 -3.33
C GLY A 90 3.10 4.58 -4.03
N LYS A 91 3.14 4.53 -5.36
CA LYS A 91 4.34 4.66 -6.20
C LYS A 91 4.14 5.71 -7.30
N ILE A 92 5.25 6.16 -7.86
CA ILE A 92 5.29 6.97 -9.08
C ILE A 92 5.68 6.06 -10.24
N ILE A 93 4.85 6.03 -11.27
CA ILE A 93 5.03 5.19 -12.45
C ILE A 93 5.27 6.10 -13.65
N SER A 94 6.30 5.80 -14.43
CA SER A 94 6.69 6.56 -15.62
C SER A 94 7.37 5.67 -16.65
N GLY A 95 7.61 6.18 -17.85
CA GLY A 95 8.38 5.46 -18.89
C GLY A 95 9.80 5.09 -18.49
N ALA A 96 10.40 5.79 -17.51
CA ALA A 96 11.72 5.46 -16.97
C ALA A 96 11.70 4.34 -15.92
N GLY A 97 10.51 3.91 -15.48
CA GLY A 97 10.31 2.89 -14.47
C GLY A 97 9.47 3.36 -13.28
N VAL A 98 9.59 2.62 -12.17
CA VAL A 98 8.79 2.78 -10.96
C VAL A 98 9.65 3.30 -9.82
N SER A 99 9.20 4.38 -9.16
CA SER A 99 9.88 5.01 -8.03
C SER A 99 8.94 5.20 -6.84
N HIS A 100 9.50 5.35 -5.64
CA HIS A 100 8.72 5.72 -4.46
C HIS A 100 8.45 7.21 -4.43
N PHE A 101 7.41 7.60 -3.69
CA PHE A 101 7.15 8.99 -3.38
C PHE A 101 8.33 9.62 -2.62
N PRO A 102 8.92 10.72 -3.13
CA PRO A 102 9.99 11.43 -2.43
C PRO A 102 9.62 11.77 -0.99
N GLU A 103 8.36 12.17 -0.76
CA GLU A 103 7.83 12.46 0.58
C GLU A 103 7.92 11.27 1.54
N LYS A 104 7.71 10.04 1.06
CA LYS A 104 7.85 8.83 1.88
C LYS A 104 9.30 8.51 2.18
N VAL A 105 10.19 8.77 1.22
CA VAL A 105 11.63 8.54 1.38
C VAL A 105 12.19 9.55 2.39
N SER A 106 11.87 10.83 2.25
CA SER A 106 12.30 11.88 3.19
C SER A 106 11.88 11.57 4.63
N VAL A 107 10.64 11.16 4.86
CA VAL A 107 10.16 10.79 6.19
C VAL A 107 10.97 9.65 6.82
N LEU A 108 11.48 8.71 6.01
CA LEU A 108 12.31 7.61 6.52
C LEU A 108 13.76 8.03 6.78
N VAL A 109 14.29 8.95 5.98
CA VAL A 109 15.61 9.55 6.18
C VAL A 109 15.63 10.42 7.43
N ASP A 110 14.56 11.19 7.65
CA ASP A 110 14.42 12.12 8.78
C ASP A 110 13.95 11.41 10.07
N MET A 111 13.68 10.11 10.00
CA MET A 111 13.22 9.34 11.16
C MET A 111 14.33 9.28 12.21
N LYS A 112 13.99 9.65 13.45
CA LYS A 112 14.93 9.54 14.58
C LYS A 112 15.39 8.11 14.76
N PHE A 113 16.65 7.94 15.19
CA PHE A 113 17.20 6.64 15.53
C PHE A 113 16.29 5.93 16.56
N PRO A 114 15.94 4.66 16.33
CA PRO A 114 15.11 3.92 17.25
C PRO A 114 15.86 3.69 18.56
N THR A 115 15.24 4.06 19.68
CA THR A 115 15.75 3.82 21.04
C THR A 115 15.07 2.65 21.74
N THR A 116 13.96 2.16 21.17
CA THR A 116 13.23 0.98 21.68
C THR A 116 13.05 -0.08 20.58
N PRO A 117 12.98 -1.37 20.93
CA PRO A 117 12.70 -2.42 19.94
C PRO A 117 11.36 -2.22 19.22
N GLY A 118 10.38 -1.57 19.85
CA GLY A 118 9.12 -1.18 19.20
C GLY A 118 9.27 -0.10 18.12
N GLN A 119 10.19 0.84 18.30
CA GLN A 119 10.55 1.83 17.27
C GLN A 119 11.37 1.17 16.16
N LEU A 120 12.30 0.28 16.50
CA LEU A 120 13.07 -0.49 15.52
C LEU A 120 12.15 -1.36 14.65
N GLN A 121 11.16 -2.02 15.27
CA GLN A 121 10.11 -2.77 14.56
C GLN A 121 9.35 -1.87 13.58
N GLN A 122 8.96 -0.67 14.01
CA GLN A 122 8.25 0.28 13.15
C GLN A 122 9.12 0.73 11.96
N PHE A 123 10.39 1.05 12.21
CA PHE A 123 11.34 1.41 11.15
C PHE A 123 11.50 0.28 10.14
N LEU A 124 11.80 -0.94 10.60
CA LEU A 124 11.95 -2.12 9.73
C LEU A 124 10.68 -2.42 8.93
N CYS A 125 9.49 -2.29 9.54
CA CYS A 125 8.23 -2.43 8.82
C CYS A 125 8.07 -1.40 7.69
N ALA A 126 8.49 -0.16 7.92
CA ALA A 126 8.38 0.90 6.92
C ALA A 126 9.38 0.72 5.78
N VAL A 127 10.65 0.41 6.08
CA VAL A 127 11.69 0.18 5.06
C VAL A 127 11.40 -1.08 4.24
N ASN A 128 10.81 -2.11 4.84
CA ASN A 128 10.39 -3.33 4.13
C ASN A 128 9.43 -3.04 2.96
N GLY A 129 8.63 -1.96 3.03
CA GLY A 129 7.77 -1.51 1.93
C GLY A 129 8.54 -1.06 0.67
N MET A 130 9.84 -0.78 0.80
CA MET A 130 10.74 -0.35 -0.28
C MET A 130 11.83 -1.38 -0.59
N ARG A 131 11.74 -2.59 -0.03
CA ARG A 131 12.80 -3.63 -0.13
C ARG A 131 13.24 -3.94 -1.57
N CYS A 132 12.32 -3.87 -2.53
CA CYS A 132 12.62 -4.18 -3.94
C CYS A 132 13.51 -3.10 -4.60
N ASN A 133 13.57 -1.91 -4.02
CA ASN A 133 14.36 -0.78 -4.51
C ASN A 133 15.67 -0.60 -3.73
N ILE A 134 15.96 -1.47 -2.75
CA ILE A 134 17.17 -1.41 -1.92
C ILE A 134 18.08 -2.60 -2.27
N PRO A 135 19.22 -2.37 -2.93
CA PRO A 135 20.19 -3.41 -3.21
C PRO A 135 20.65 -4.11 -1.93
N HIS A 136 20.73 -5.44 -1.96
CA HIS A 136 21.16 -6.24 -0.82
C HIS A 136 20.38 -5.99 0.48
N TYR A 137 19.10 -5.60 0.39
CA TYR A 137 18.23 -5.29 1.54
C TYR A 137 18.35 -6.30 2.70
N SER A 138 18.34 -7.60 2.38
CA SER A 138 18.47 -8.66 3.39
C SER A 138 19.76 -8.51 4.20
N LYS A 139 20.92 -8.39 3.53
CA LYS A 139 22.22 -8.25 4.20
C LYS A 139 22.28 -6.99 5.08
N LEU A 140 21.70 -5.89 4.63
CA LEU A 140 21.66 -4.63 5.38
C LEU A 140 20.76 -4.68 6.61
N THR A 141 19.65 -5.42 6.53
CA THR A 141 18.65 -5.47 7.61
C THR A 141 18.80 -6.65 8.56
N THR A 142 19.52 -7.72 8.19
CA THR A 142 19.83 -8.86 9.07
C THR A 142 20.32 -8.44 10.47
N PRO A 143 21.34 -7.56 10.64
CA PRO A 143 21.80 -7.19 11.99
C PRO A 143 20.69 -6.50 12.81
N LEU A 144 19.86 -5.69 12.16
CA LEU A 144 18.73 -5.01 12.80
C LEU A 144 17.62 -5.99 13.20
N TYR A 145 17.35 -7.00 12.38
CA TYR A 145 16.41 -8.06 12.71
C TYR A 145 16.89 -8.90 13.90
N ASN A 146 18.19 -9.20 14.00
CA ASN A 146 18.75 -9.93 15.14
C ASN A 146 18.54 -9.18 16.46
N VAL A 147 18.82 -7.87 16.48
CA VAL A 147 18.58 -7.01 17.66
C VAL A 147 17.09 -6.95 18.01
N LEU A 148 16.22 -6.87 16.99
CA LEU A 148 14.77 -6.90 17.21
C LEU A 148 14.30 -8.23 17.80
N GLU A 149 14.81 -9.36 17.31
CA GLU A 149 14.48 -10.69 17.82
C GLU A 149 14.89 -10.86 19.28
N GLU A 150 16.06 -10.34 19.66
CA GLU A 150 16.51 -10.33 21.05
C GLU A 150 15.59 -9.48 21.93
N GLY A 151 15.22 -8.27 21.48
CA GLY A 151 14.26 -7.42 22.17
C GLY A 151 12.88 -8.09 22.34
N ILE A 152 12.43 -8.84 21.35
CA ILE A 152 11.18 -9.63 21.41
C ILE A 152 11.31 -10.77 22.42
N ARG A 153 12.47 -11.45 22.47
CA ARG A 153 12.76 -12.53 23.42
C ARG A 153 12.68 -12.02 24.86
N ILE A 154 13.34 -10.90 25.16
CA ILE A 154 13.30 -10.25 26.47
C ILE A 154 11.87 -9.80 26.82
N ALA A 155 11.14 -9.21 25.87
CA ALA A 155 9.76 -8.77 26.08
C ALA A 155 8.74 -9.93 26.18
N LYS A 156 9.14 -11.17 25.82
CA LYS A 156 8.28 -12.36 25.68
C LYS A 156 7.03 -12.09 24.82
N SER A 157 7.09 -11.15 23.89
CA SER A 157 5.95 -10.76 23.06
C SER A 157 6.37 -9.96 21.83
N ARG A 158 5.63 -10.17 20.73
CA ARG A 158 5.80 -9.41 19.47
C ARG A 158 4.96 -8.14 19.40
N LYS A 159 4.06 -7.92 20.38
CA LYS A 159 3.17 -6.75 20.38
C LYS A 159 3.99 -5.48 20.59
N LYS A 160 3.89 -4.51 19.67
CA LYS A 160 4.58 -3.21 19.73
C LYS A 160 4.51 -2.56 21.12
N VAL A 161 3.33 -2.60 21.75
CA VAL A 161 3.09 -2.02 23.09
C VAL A 161 3.98 -2.61 24.18
N LYS A 162 4.35 -3.89 24.06
CA LYS A 162 5.21 -4.57 25.04
C LYS A 162 6.69 -4.34 24.74
N VAL A 163 7.09 -4.44 23.47
CA VAL A 163 8.49 -4.23 23.05
C VAL A 163 8.93 -2.77 23.12
N ALA A 164 8.00 -1.81 23.07
CA ALA A 164 8.30 -0.39 23.21
C ALA A 164 8.69 0.03 24.64
N LYS A 165 8.55 -0.87 25.64
CA LYS A 165 8.93 -0.60 27.03
C LYS A 165 10.40 -0.88 27.33
N LEU A 166 11.12 -1.48 26.37
CA LEU A 166 12.53 -1.83 26.50
C LEU A 166 13.40 -0.76 25.84
N VAL A 167 14.60 -0.55 26.36
CA VAL A 167 15.62 0.32 25.77
C VAL A 167 16.59 -0.55 24.95
N LEU A 168 16.87 -0.16 23.71
CA LEU A 168 17.73 -0.92 22.80
C LEU A 168 19.15 -1.11 23.33
N GLU A 169 19.70 -0.14 24.06
CA GLU A 169 21.03 -0.22 24.69
C GLU A 169 21.15 -1.35 25.73
N SER A 170 20.02 -1.85 26.27
CA SER A 170 20.01 -2.97 27.21
C SER A 170 19.91 -4.34 26.53
N VAL A 171 19.77 -4.36 25.21
CA VAL A 171 19.53 -5.56 24.39
C VAL A 171 20.81 -5.99 23.64
N GLY A 172 21.82 -5.13 23.56
CA GLY A 172 23.13 -5.40 22.96
C GLY A 172 24.02 -4.16 22.91
#